data_AF-A0A498MM36-F1
#
_entry.id   AF-A0A498MM36-F1
#
_cell.length_a   1.000
_cell.length_b   1.000
_cell.length_c   1.000
_cell.angle_alpha   90.00
_cell.angle_beta   90.00
_cell.angle_gamma   90.00
#
_symmetry.space_group_name_H-M   'P 1'
#
loop_
_entity.id
_entity.type
_entity.pdbx_description
1 polymer ?
#
loop_
_entity_poly.entity_id
_entity_poly.type
_entity_poly.pdbx_seq_one_letter_code
_entity_poly.pdbx_strand_id
1 'polypeptide(L)'
;MAVGIWTLVEKSDYISLLSSKIYAVSAYILIMAGVIVMVTGVLGCCATFKEQRRLLRVYFVLLLCIFLLEILAGVLAYIYYQQLNEELKENLRETMVQKYHQPEQEHVTKAVDKLQQEGGCITKLENFILNHLQIIGAVGVGVACVQNMNIATTLPSPLTTHVLNTAQGVPGANMTISLHHLNPISSEWNLLTTGITNDDGRCPGLITKESFIAGVYKMRFETGNYWDALGETCFYPYVEDPSSDQQGQQEAKQRETEMRNSILAQVLDQSARARLSNLALVKPDKAKAVENYLIQMARFGQLGGKITEAGLIEILEKVSQQTEKKTTVKLKTTTTIACSRNLQQDRIWLNGKEEDISNPRLQSCLQEIRRFARKRRNTGDSTSDVSSVSHKVHICSVNNFPTAAGLASSASGYACLVYTLAQLFGVEREQLSAVARQGSGSACRSLYGGFVQWKLGERSDGKDSLAEQVESESHWPELRVLVLVYRADVVVPSRMEEMIRVIRERDFPAFGELTMKDSNQFHAICLDTYPPIFYLNHISHRIISLVHRYNQYYGETRTEETNETFALGS
;
A
#
# COMPACT_ATOMS: atom_id res chain seq x y z
N MET A 1 40.12 -25.71 -18.24
CA MET A 1 41.52 -25.26 -18.13
C MET A 1 42.37 -26.20 -17.29
N ALA A 2 42.37 -26.13 -15.95
CA ALA A 2 43.30 -26.90 -15.09
C ALA A 2 43.33 -28.40 -15.41
N VAL A 3 42.17 -29.05 -15.56
CA VAL A 3 42.06 -30.47 -15.97
C VAL A 3 42.77 -30.75 -17.31
N GLY A 4 42.59 -29.91 -18.32
CA GLY A 4 43.24 -30.09 -19.64
C GLY A 4 44.76 -29.87 -19.60
N ILE A 5 45.24 -28.96 -18.74
CA ILE A 5 46.69 -28.80 -18.48
C ILE A 5 47.24 -30.06 -17.79
N TRP A 6 46.54 -30.57 -16.78
CA TRP A 6 46.90 -31.80 -16.08
C TRP A 6 46.95 -33.02 -17.02
N THR A 7 45.98 -33.17 -17.92
CA THR A 7 45.96 -34.21 -18.98
C THR A 7 47.20 -34.13 -19.89
N LEU A 8 47.64 -32.94 -20.28
CA LEU A 8 48.85 -32.78 -21.11
C LEU A 8 50.15 -33.05 -20.33
N VAL A 9 50.21 -32.65 -19.05
CA VAL A 9 51.46 -32.70 -18.26
C VAL A 9 51.72 -34.08 -17.64
N GLU A 10 50.70 -34.77 -17.11
CA GLU A 10 50.92 -36.02 -16.34
C GLU A 10 50.72 -37.31 -17.17
N LYS A 11 50.23 -37.21 -18.42
CA LYS A 11 49.88 -38.37 -19.25
C LYS A 11 50.53 -38.38 -20.65
N SER A 12 51.58 -37.59 -20.85
CA SER A 12 52.44 -37.63 -22.06
C SER A 12 52.83 -39.06 -22.48
N ASP A 13 53.18 -39.89 -21.50
CA ASP A 13 53.65 -41.27 -21.69
C ASP A 13 52.59 -42.20 -22.30
N TYR A 14 51.31 -41.90 -22.10
CA TYR A 14 50.19 -42.71 -22.61
C TYR A 14 49.67 -42.17 -23.96
N ILE A 15 49.88 -40.88 -24.26
CA ILE A 15 49.51 -40.27 -25.54
C ILE A 15 50.30 -40.90 -26.71
N SER A 16 51.49 -41.46 -26.47
CA SER A 16 52.26 -42.21 -27.49
C SER A 16 51.70 -43.61 -27.80
N LEU A 17 50.92 -44.22 -26.87
CA LEU A 17 50.22 -45.48 -27.11
C LEU A 17 48.91 -45.28 -27.89
N LEU A 18 48.25 -44.13 -27.72
CA LEU A 18 47.00 -43.81 -28.40
C LEU A 18 47.27 -43.00 -29.67
N SER A 19 47.51 -43.73 -30.77
CA SER A 19 47.84 -43.23 -32.11
C SER A 19 46.91 -42.12 -32.65
N SER A 20 45.67 -42.01 -32.15
CA SER A 20 44.69 -41.04 -32.63
C SER A 20 44.94 -39.63 -32.05
N LYS A 21 45.05 -38.64 -32.95
CA LYS A 21 45.22 -37.21 -32.61
C LYS A 21 44.09 -36.63 -31.75
N ILE A 22 42.99 -37.39 -31.59
CA ILE A 22 41.76 -37.05 -30.88
C ILE A 22 42.04 -36.64 -29.42
N TYR A 23 42.94 -37.34 -28.71
CA TYR A 23 43.25 -37.05 -27.31
C TYR A 23 44.01 -35.73 -27.10
N ALA A 24 44.94 -35.40 -28.00
CA ALA A 24 45.60 -34.09 -27.96
C ALA A 24 44.59 -32.96 -28.28
N VAL A 25 43.75 -33.16 -29.30
CA VAL A 25 42.71 -32.20 -29.70
C VAL A 25 41.69 -31.96 -28.58
N SER A 26 41.22 -33.00 -27.88
CA SER A 26 40.27 -32.85 -26.77
C SER A 26 40.87 -32.12 -25.57
N ALA A 27 42.15 -32.35 -25.25
CA ALA A 27 42.86 -31.62 -24.20
C ALA A 27 42.98 -30.12 -24.53
N TYR A 28 43.31 -29.75 -25.77
CA TYR A 28 43.32 -28.35 -26.21
C TYR A 28 41.92 -27.70 -26.17
N ILE A 29 40.86 -28.44 -26.54
CA ILE A 29 39.47 -27.96 -26.43
C ILE A 29 39.11 -27.67 -24.96
N LEU A 30 39.48 -28.55 -24.01
CA LEU A 30 39.25 -28.35 -22.56
C LEU A 30 40.05 -27.19 -21.96
N ILE A 31 41.16 -26.77 -22.60
CA ILE A 31 41.88 -25.54 -22.26
C ILE A 31 41.12 -24.33 -22.80
N MET A 32 40.80 -24.30 -24.11
CA MET A 32 40.09 -23.21 -24.77
C MET A 32 38.72 -22.91 -24.14
N ALA A 33 37.90 -23.93 -23.89
CA ALA A 33 36.61 -23.78 -23.20
C ALA A 33 36.78 -23.18 -21.79
N GLY A 34 37.84 -23.58 -21.06
CA GLY A 34 38.15 -23.02 -19.76
C GLY A 34 38.58 -21.55 -19.79
N VAL A 35 39.28 -21.11 -20.84
CA VAL A 35 39.61 -19.70 -21.06
C VAL A 35 38.34 -18.88 -21.35
N ILE A 36 37.45 -19.41 -22.19
CA ILE A 36 36.15 -18.76 -22.52
C ILE A 36 35.32 -18.58 -21.24
N VAL A 37 35.18 -19.62 -20.41
CA VAL A 37 34.44 -19.57 -19.14
C VAL A 37 35.09 -18.58 -18.14
N MET A 38 36.43 -18.47 -18.13
CA MET A 38 37.11 -17.48 -17.29
C MET A 38 36.82 -16.04 -17.76
N VAL A 39 36.81 -15.79 -19.07
CA VAL A 39 36.48 -14.48 -19.64
C VAL A 39 35.01 -14.11 -19.40
N THR A 40 34.06 -15.04 -19.57
CA THR A 40 32.65 -14.75 -19.26
C THR A 40 32.41 -14.55 -17.77
N GLY A 41 33.15 -15.24 -16.89
CA GLY A 41 33.15 -14.98 -15.44
C GLY A 41 33.61 -13.56 -15.08
N VAL A 42 34.70 -13.07 -15.69
CA VAL A 42 35.17 -11.68 -15.52
C VAL A 42 34.14 -10.67 -16.05
N LEU A 43 33.51 -10.95 -17.20
CA LEU A 43 32.44 -10.10 -17.75
C LEU A 43 31.21 -10.06 -16.83
N GLY A 44 30.82 -11.19 -16.22
CA GLY A 44 29.74 -11.27 -15.24
C GLY A 44 30.05 -10.47 -13.98
N CYS A 45 31.25 -10.61 -13.43
CA CYS A 45 31.73 -9.82 -12.29
C CYS A 45 31.66 -8.31 -12.58
N CYS A 46 32.18 -7.87 -13.74
CA CYS A 46 32.11 -6.48 -14.20
C CYS A 46 30.66 -5.99 -14.45
N ALA A 47 29.75 -6.88 -14.88
CA ALA A 47 28.34 -6.54 -15.09
C ALA A 47 27.62 -6.27 -13.76
N THR A 48 27.88 -7.09 -12.73
CA THR A 48 27.35 -6.90 -11.38
C THR A 48 27.90 -5.62 -10.75
N PHE A 49 29.23 -5.40 -10.79
CA PHE A 49 29.86 -4.21 -10.20
C PHE A 49 29.48 -2.86 -10.86
N LYS A 50 28.91 -2.87 -12.08
CA LYS A 50 28.45 -1.65 -12.77
C LYS A 50 26.95 -1.56 -12.97
N GLU A 51 26.18 -2.53 -12.45
CA GLU A 51 24.71 -2.63 -12.53
C GLU A 51 24.10 -2.49 -13.95
N GLN A 52 24.91 -2.66 -15.00
CA GLN A 52 24.52 -2.34 -16.38
C GLN A 52 23.59 -3.41 -16.97
N ARG A 53 22.27 -3.17 -16.90
CA ARG A 53 21.20 -4.06 -17.40
C ARG A 53 21.41 -4.60 -18.83
N ARG A 54 22.07 -3.83 -19.72
CA ARG A 54 22.44 -4.28 -21.08
C ARG A 54 23.54 -5.35 -21.05
N LEU A 55 24.60 -5.14 -20.27
CA LEU A 55 25.73 -6.06 -20.14
C LEU A 55 25.32 -7.34 -19.40
N LEU A 56 24.48 -7.23 -18.36
CA LEU A 56 23.92 -8.38 -17.65
C LEU A 56 23.06 -9.28 -18.57
N ARG A 57 22.28 -8.67 -19.49
CA ARG A 57 21.52 -9.41 -20.51
C ARG A 57 22.44 -10.16 -21.48
N VAL A 58 23.54 -9.54 -21.92
CA VAL A 58 24.54 -10.19 -22.79
C VAL A 58 25.22 -11.36 -22.06
N TYR A 59 25.60 -11.17 -20.79
CA TYR A 59 26.15 -12.24 -19.95
C TYR A 59 25.19 -13.43 -19.81
N PHE A 60 23.89 -13.19 -19.57
CA PHE A 60 22.89 -14.26 -19.47
C PHE A 60 22.73 -15.05 -20.78
N VAL A 61 22.70 -14.37 -21.94
CA VAL A 61 22.63 -15.03 -23.26
C VAL A 61 23.89 -15.86 -23.52
N LEU A 62 25.08 -15.34 -23.20
CA LEU A 62 26.34 -16.08 -23.34
C LEU A 62 26.37 -17.34 -22.46
N LEU A 63 25.89 -17.25 -21.22
CA LEU A 63 25.81 -18.40 -20.30
C LEU A 63 24.83 -19.46 -20.82
N LEU A 64 23.67 -19.06 -21.33
CA LEU A 64 22.72 -19.98 -21.97
C LEU A 64 23.33 -20.69 -23.20
N CYS A 65 24.08 -19.97 -24.04
CA CYS A 65 24.79 -20.56 -25.16
C CYS A 65 25.87 -21.57 -24.73
N ILE A 66 26.62 -21.28 -23.66
CA ILE A 66 27.61 -22.22 -23.09
C ILE A 66 26.92 -23.49 -22.58
N PHE A 67 25.83 -23.37 -21.82
CA PHE A 67 25.07 -24.52 -21.31
C PHE A 67 24.53 -25.43 -22.43
N LEU A 68 24.02 -24.85 -23.52
CA LEU A 68 23.57 -25.62 -24.69
C LEU A 68 24.73 -26.32 -25.42
N LEU A 69 25.92 -25.72 -25.47
CA LEU A 69 27.12 -26.35 -26.02
C LEU A 69 27.67 -27.46 -25.11
N GLU A 70 27.57 -27.31 -23.78
CA GLU A 70 27.93 -28.35 -22.81
C GLU A 70 27.03 -29.59 -22.94
N ILE A 71 25.70 -29.40 -23.11
CA ILE A 71 24.77 -30.50 -23.42
C ILE A 71 25.13 -31.19 -24.73
N LEU A 72 25.37 -30.42 -25.81
CA LEU A 72 25.74 -30.98 -27.12
C LEU A 72 27.06 -31.78 -27.04
N ALA A 73 28.06 -31.26 -26.33
CA ALA A 73 29.33 -31.93 -26.11
C ALA A 73 29.15 -33.22 -25.27
N GLY A 74 28.29 -33.21 -24.25
CA GLY A 74 27.97 -34.39 -23.45
C GLY A 74 27.30 -35.51 -24.26
N VAL A 75 26.33 -35.16 -25.12
CA VAL A 75 25.66 -36.12 -26.02
C VAL A 75 26.64 -36.69 -27.04
N LEU A 76 27.49 -35.85 -27.65
CA LEU A 76 28.54 -36.32 -28.56
C LEU A 76 29.55 -37.22 -27.85
N ALA A 77 29.99 -36.87 -26.65
CA ALA A 77 30.92 -37.69 -25.85
C ALA A 77 30.32 -39.07 -25.52
N TYR A 78 29.03 -39.14 -25.18
CA TYR A 78 28.34 -40.42 -24.93
C TYR A 78 28.29 -41.31 -26.18
N ILE A 79 28.00 -40.73 -27.35
CA ILE A 79 27.96 -41.46 -28.63
C ILE A 79 29.37 -41.96 -29.01
N TYR A 80 30.37 -41.07 -28.98
CA TYR A 80 31.75 -41.43 -29.30
C TYR A 80 32.37 -42.40 -28.30
N TYR A 81 31.96 -42.41 -27.02
CA TYR A 81 32.48 -43.32 -26.00
C TYR A 81 32.30 -44.81 -26.37
N GLN A 82 31.16 -45.19 -26.95
CA GLN A 82 30.96 -46.58 -27.40
C GLN A 82 31.91 -46.94 -28.54
N GLN A 83 32.11 -46.05 -29.51
CA GLN A 83 33.00 -46.29 -30.65
C GLN A 83 34.48 -46.31 -30.23
N LEU A 84 34.86 -45.42 -29.30
CA LEU A 84 36.21 -45.29 -28.78
C LEU A 84 36.67 -46.54 -28.02
N ASN A 85 35.78 -47.22 -27.27
CA ASN A 85 36.19 -48.41 -26.49
C ASN A 85 36.58 -49.59 -27.40
N GLU A 86 35.98 -49.72 -28.58
CA GLU A 86 36.37 -50.77 -29.55
C GLU A 86 37.60 -50.35 -30.38
N GLU A 87 37.65 -49.12 -30.88
CA GLU A 87 38.84 -48.59 -31.59
C GLU A 87 40.11 -48.66 -30.72
N LEU A 88 39.98 -48.40 -29.41
CA LEU A 88 41.07 -48.50 -28.45
C LEU A 88 41.53 -49.95 -28.21
N LYS A 89 40.60 -50.92 -28.16
CA LYS A 89 40.93 -52.36 -28.06
C LYS A 89 41.67 -52.85 -29.29
N GLU A 90 41.27 -52.45 -30.49
CA GLU A 90 41.98 -52.81 -31.72
C GLU A 90 43.37 -52.16 -31.80
N ASN A 91 43.49 -50.85 -31.56
CA ASN A 91 44.79 -50.15 -31.58
C ASN A 91 45.77 -50.71 -30.54
N LEU A 92 45.30 -51.06 -29.33
CA LEU A 92 46.13 -51.70 -28.31
C LEU A 92 46.53 -53.12 -28.72
N ARG A 93 45.63 -53.90 -29.34
CA ARG A 93 45.93 -55.23 -29.86
C ARG A 93 46.99 -55.19 -30.96
N GLU A 94 46.87 -54.28 -31.92
CA GLU A 94 47.90 -54.11 -32.95
C GLU A 94 49.24 -53.66 -32.37
N THR A 95 49.23 -52.71 -31.44
CA THR A 95 50.46 -52.19 -30.79
C THR A 95 51.17 -53.27 -29.97
N MET A 96 50.42 -54.09 -29.22
CA MET A 96 50.94 -55.24 -28.48
C MET A 96 51.50 -56.35 -29.38
N VAL A 97 50.93 -56.55 -30.58
CA VAL A 97 51.36 -57.61 -31.51
C VAL A 97 52.50 -57.17 -32.43
N GLN A 98 52.54 -55.90 -32.84
CA GLN A 98 53.48 -55.43 -33.88
C GLN A 98 54.63 -54.57 -33.34
N LYS A 99 54.44 -53.78 -32.27
CA LYS A 99 55.38 -52.71 -31.85
C LYS A 99 56.09 -52.97 -30.53
N TYR A 100 55.51 -53.80 -29.67
CA TYR A 100 56.11 -54.21 -28.40
C TYR A 100 57.45 -54.95 -28.64
N HIS A 101 58.47 -54.62 -27.85
CA HIS A 101 59.84 -55.14 -27.97
C HIS A 101 60.56 -54.85 -29.31
N GLN A 102 60.08 -53.93 -30.16
CA GLN A 102 60.83 -53.48 -31.33
C GLN A 102 61.97 -52.51 -30.95
N PRO A 103 63.21 -52.68 -31.48
CA PRO A 103 64.36 -51.83 -31.12
C PRO A 103 64.17 -50.33 -31.41
N GLU A 104 63.45 -49.98 -32.48
CA GLU A 104 63.18 -48.58 -32.85
C GLU A 104 62.05 -47.93 -32.03
N GLN A 105 61.31 -48.71 -31.22
CA GLN A 105 60.12 -48.27 -30.48
C GLN A 105 60.21 -48.61 -28.98
N GLU A 106 61.40 -48.41 -28.39
CA GLU A 106 61.65 -48.56 -26.96
C GLU A 106 60.66 -47.77 -26.08
N HIS A 107 60.19 -46.61 -26.55
CA HIS A 107 59.20 -45.78 -25.86
C HIS A 107 57.80 -46.44 -25.78
N VAL A 108 57.37 -47.15 -26.84
CA VAL A 108 56.14 -47.95 -26.83
C VAL A 108 56.29 -49.10 -25.84
N THR A 109 57.44 -49.78 -25.86
CA THR A 109 57.73 -50.90 -24.96
C THR A 109 57.68 -50.46 -23.49
N LYS A 110 58.39 -49.37 -23.12
CA LYS A 110 58.36 -48.79 -21.77
C LYS A 110 56.95 -48.37 -21.32
N ALA A 111 56.13 -47.83 -22.21
CA ALA A 111 54.76 -47.43 -21.89
C ALA A 111 53.84 -48.65 -21.69
N VAL A 112 54.02 -49.72 -22.48
CA VAL A 112 53.33 -51.01 -22.27
C VAL A 112 53.78 -51.69 -20.97
N ASP A 113 55.09 -51.74 -20.69
CA ASP A 113 55.64 -52.34 -19.46
C ASP A 113 55.09 -51.67 -18.20
N LYS A 114 55.06 -50.33 -18.20
CA LYS A 114 54.46 -49.51 -17.12
C LYS A 114 52.98 -49.82 -16.93
N LEU A 115 52.23 -49.96 -18.03
CA LEU A 115 50.81 -50.32 -18.01
C LEU A 115 50.56 -51.77 -17.53
N GLN A 116 51.48 -52.71 -17.81
CA GLN A 116 51.42 -54.08 -17.32
C GLN A 116 51.78 -54.19 -15.82
N GLN A 117 52.86 -53.53 -15.37
CA GLN A 117 53.32 -53.55 -13.98
C GLN A 117 52.30 -52.95 -13.01
N GLU A 118 51.50 -51.97 -13.45
CA GLU A 118 50.41 -51.40 -12.65
C GLU A 118 49.16 -52.31 -12.56
N GLY A 119 49.12 -53.46 -13.24
CA GLY A 119 48.22 -54.58 -12.95
C GLY A 119 46.88 -54.60 -13.71
N GLY A 120 46.89 -55.11 -14.95
CA GLY A 120 45.70 -55.61 -15.64
C GLY A 120 45.12 -54.67 -16.72
N CYS A 121 45.53 -54.88 -17.97
CA CYS A 121 45.46 -53.85 -19.03
C CYS A 121 44.06 -53.35 -19.45
N ILE A 122 42.99 -54.14 -19.31
CA ILE A 122 41.65 -53.76 -19.79
C ILE A 122 40.79 -53.20 -18.65
N THR A 123 40.52 -53.97 -17.60
CA THR A 123 39.62 -53.53 -16.52
C THR A 123 40.12 -52.28 -15.79
N LYS A 124 41.45 -52.10 -15.70
CA LYS A 124 42.03 -50.86 -15.13
C LYS A 124 41.95 -49.67 -16.09
N LEU A 125 41.95 -49.90 -17.41
CA LEU A 125 41.76 -48.87 -18.44
C LEU A 125 40.29 -48.46 -18.55
N GLU A 126 39.35 -49.42 -18.49
CA GLU A 126 37.92 -49.14 -18.41
C GLU A 126 37.58 -48.39 -17.11
N ASN A 127 38.12 -48.81 -15.96
CA ASN A 127 38.00 -48.04 -14.71
C ASN A 127 38.68 -46.66 -14.78
N PHE A 128 39.80 -46.51 -15.49
CA PHE A 128 40.46 -45.22 -15.71
C PHE A 128 39.56 -44.27 -16.51
N ILE A 129 39.00 -44.73 -17.64
CA ILE A 129 38.11 -43.90 -18.45
C ILE A 129 36.80 -43.63 -17.71
N LEU A 130 36.22 -44.61 -17.00
CA LEU A 130 35.02 -44.41 -16.18
C LEU A 130 35.25 -43.42 -15.03
N ASN A 131 36.37 -43.51 -14.30
CA ASN A 131 36.72 -42.56 -13.25
C ASN A 131 36.97 -41.16 -13.82
N HIS A 132 37.65 -41.03 -14.96
CA HIS A 132 37.85 -39.74 -15.59
C HIS A 132 36.56 -39.16 -16.19
N LEU A 133 35.66 -39.99 -16.71
CA LEU A 133 34.33 -39.58 -17.16
C LEU A 133 33.42 -39.20 -15.98
N GLN A 134 33.55 -39.86 -14.83
CA GLN A 134 32.92 -39.44 -13.57
C GLN A 134 33.50 -38.12 -13.06
N ILE A 135 34.82 -37.88 -13.15
CA ILE A 135 35.43 -36.60 -12.79
C ILE A 135 34.96 -35.49 -13.72
N ILE A 136 34.96 -35.72 -15.04
CA ILE A 136 34.47 -34.74 -16.04
C ILE A 136 32.97 -34.50 -15.85
N GLY A 137 32.18 -35.55 -15.59
CA GLY A 137 30.74 -35.46 -15.30
C GLY A 137 30.44 -34.73 -13.99
N ALA A 138 31.17 -35.01 -12.91
CA ALA A 138 31.02 -34.33 -11.62
C ALA A 138 31.51 -32.87 -11.67
N VAL A 139 32.54 -32.57 -12.47
CA VAL A 139 32.96 -31.19 -12.76
C VAL A 139 31.92 -30.49 -13.63
N GLY A 140 31.33 -31.14 -14.64
CA GLY A 140 30.26 -30.59 -15.48
C GLY A 140 28.98 -30.31 -14.68
N VAL A 141 28.52 -31.28 -13.89
CA VAL A 141 27.39 -31.10 -12.94
C VAL A 141 27.74 -30.04 -11.89
N GLY A 142 28.95 -30.03 -11.36
CA GLY A 142 29.41 -29.00 -10.42
C GLY A 142 29.43 -27.60 -11.03
N VAL A 143 29.88 -27.46 -12.28
CA VAL A 143 29.84 -26.21 -13.04
C VAL A 143 28.40 -25.79 -13.33
N ALA A 144 27.53 -26.69 -13.77
CA ALA A 144 26.10 -26.41 -13.97
C ALA A 144 25.40 -26.03 -12.65
N CYS A 145 25.72 -26.69 -11.54
CA CYS A 145 25.23 -26.33 -10.20
C CYS A 145 25.76 -24.96 -9.75
N VAL A 146 27.02 -24.61 -10.00
CA VAL A 146 27.58 -23.28 -9.67
C VAL A 146 27.03 -22.19 -10.60
N GLN A 147 26.81 -22.46 -11.88
CA GLN A 147 26.12 -21.56 -12.81
C GLN A 147 24.70 -21.26 -12.31
N ASN A 148 23.94 -22.29 -11.89
CA ASN A 148 22.60 -22.12 -11.32
C ASN A 148 22.63 -21.49 -9.92
N MET A 149 23.63 -21.78 -9.08
CA MET A 149 23.80 -21.10 -7.79
C MET A 149 24.17 -19.62 -7.97
N ASN A 150 24.84 -19.22 -9.05
CA ASN A 150 25.05 -17.80 -9.37
C ASN A 150 23.79 -17.08 -9.85
N ILE A 151 22.71 -17.80 -10.19
CA ILE A 151 21.36 -17.21 -10.32
C ILE A 151 20.71 -17.02 -8.93
N ALA A 152 21.22 -17.72 -7.90
CA ALA A 152 20.72 -17.71 -6.54
C ALA A 152 21.62 -17.01 -5.49
N THR A 153 22.81 -16.51 -5.85
CA THR A 153 23.67 -15.72 -4.92
C THR A 153 23.39 -14.22 -5.00
N THR A 154 22.90 -13.71 -6.13
CA THR A 154 22.18 -12.42 -6.16
C THR A 154 20.70 -12.63 -5.83
N LEU A 155 20.41 -13.14 -4.62
CA LEU A 155 19.05 -13.04 -4.07
C LEU A 155 18.75 -11.54 -3.90
N PRO A 156 17.81 -10.96 -4.68
CA PRO A 156 17.50 -9.56 -4.53
C PRO A 156 16.93 -9.31 -3.12
N SER A 157 17.22 -8.12 -2.57
CA SER A 157 16.49 -7.58 -1.43
C SER A 157 14.98 -7.82 -1.67
N PRO A 158 14.27 -8.50 -0.75
CA PRO A 158 12.87 -8.89 -0.98
C PRO A 158 11.98 -7.65 -1.14
N LEU A 159 12.42 -6.52 -0.61
CA LEU A 159 11.86 -5.19 -0.83
C LEU A 159 12.74 -4.42 -1.83
N THR A 160 12.15 -3.92 -2.91
CA THR A 160 12.83 -3.05 -3.89
C THR A 160 12.27 -1.64 -3.81
N THR A 161 13.14 -0.63 -3.86
CA THR A 161 12.79 0.79 -3.76
C THR A 161 13.25 1.54 -5.01
N HIS A 162 12.48 2.57 -5.40
CA HIS A 162 12.80 3.45 -6.51
C HIS A 162 12.04 4.77 -6.34
N VAL A 163 12.76 5.88 -6.32
CA VAL A 163 12.23 7.22 -6.07
C VAL A 163 12.56 8.10 -7.27
N LEU A 164 11.59 8.87 -7.75
CA LEU A 164 11.73 9.77 -8.89
C LEU A 164 11.28 11.17 -8.49
N ASN A 165 12.12 12.17 -8.71
CA ASN A 165 11.74 13.58 -8.66
C ASN A 165 11.05 13.94 -9.97
N THR A 166 9.72 13.86 -9.96
CA THR A 166 8.87 14.13 -11.13
C THR A 166 8.84 15.61 -11.53
N ALA A 167 9.18 16.54 -10.63
CA ALA A 167 9.23 17.97 -10.92
C ALA A 167 10.46 18.35 -11.78
N GLN A 168 11.59 17.68 -11.57
CA GLN A 168 12.83 17.89 -12.33
C GLN A 168 13.09 16.78 -13.37
N GLY A 169 12.34 15.68 -13.35
CA GLY A 169 12.49 14.55 -14.29
C GLY A 169 13.70 13.65 -13.99
N VAL A 170 14.29 13.74 -12.80
CA VAL A 170 15.52 13.04 -12.38
C VAL A 170 15.26 12.04 -11.25
N PRO A 171 16.12 11.04 -11.03
CA PRO A 171 15.99 10.15 -9.87
C PRO A 171 16.08 10.90 -8.54
N GLY A 172 15.31 10.47 -7.54
CA GLY A 172 15.32 11.01 -6.18
C GLY A 172 16.52 10.49 -5.38
N ALA A 173 17.73 10.88 -5.78
CA ALA A 173 18.99 10.47 -5.17
C ALA A 173 19.26 11.13 -3.81
N ASN A 174 20.10 10.50 -2.98
CA ASN A 174 20.53 10.96 -1.65
C ASN A 174 19.39 11.25 -0.64
N MET A 175 18.22 10.64 -0.81
CA MET A 175 17.10 10.73 0.14
C MET A 175 17.16 9.56 1.13
N THR A 176 16.97 9.86 2.42
CA THR A 176 16.90 8.85 3.49
C THR A 176 15.58 8.09 3.46
N ILE A 177 15.66 6.76 3.60
CA ILE A 177 14.51 5.84 3.72
C ILE A 177 14.69 5.01 4.99
N SER A 178 13.63 4.85 5.77
CA SER A 178 13.59 4.00 6.97
C SER A 178 12.52 2.91 6.83
N LEU A 179 12.85 1.68 7.23
CA LEU A 179 11.94 0.53 7.21
C LEU A 179 11.64 0.10 8.64
N HIS A 180 10.35 0.10 8.98
CA HIS A 180 9.83 -0.31 10.27
C HIS A 180 9.05 -1.62 10.15
N HIS A 181 8.94 -2.36 11.25
CA HIS A 181 8.11 -3.55 11.39
C HIS A 181 7.24 -3.44 12.64
N LEU A 182 5.96 -3.78 12.52
CA LEU A 182 4.99 -3.70 13.60
C LEU A 182 5.21 -4.85 14.60
N ASN A 183 5.37 -4.53 15.88
CA ASN A 183 5.37 -5.53 16.94
C ASN A 183 3.94 -6.06 17.15
N PRO A 184 3.65 -7.35 16.88
CA PRO A 184 2.29 -7.89 16.98
C PRO A 184 1.77 -8.02 18.42
N ILE A 185 2.62 -7.78 19.44
CA ILE A 185 2.25 -7.87 20.86
C ILE A 185 2.01 -6.48 21.47
N SER A 186 2.82 -5.46 21.13
CA SER A 186 2.66 -4.08 21.64
C SER A 186 1.96 -3.11 20.69
N SER A 187 1.79 -3.48 19.41
CA SER A 187 1.30 -2.61 18.33
C SER A 187 2.17 -1.37 18.04
N GLU A 188 3.44 -1.40 18.43
CA GLU A 188 4.42 -0.34 18.17
C GLU A 188 5.25 -0.61 16.91
N TRP A 189 5.69 0.45 16.24
CA TRP A 189 6.53 0.37 15.05
C TRP A 189 8.01 0.36 15.44
N ASN A 190 8.65 -0.81 15.36
CA ASN A 190 10.09 -0.94 15.57
C ASN A 190 10.84 -0.60 14.28
N LEU A 191 11.79 0.33 14.35
CA LEU A 191 12.75 0.57 13.27
C LEU A 191 13.64 -0.66 13.09
N LEU A 192 13.73 -1.20 11.87
CA LEU A 192 14.64 -2.31 11.56
C LEU A 192 15.95 -1.83 10.91
N THR A 193 15.85 -0.86 10.01
CA THR A 193 16.94 -0.52 9.08
C THR A 193 16.68 0.82 8.41
N THR A 194 17.76 1.51 8.04
CA THR A 194 17.77 2.80 7.35
C THR A 194 18.76 2.75 6.20
N GLY A 195 18.40 3.32 5.06
CA GLY A 195 19.28 3.46 3.91
C GLY A 195 19.07 4.79 3.19
N ILE A 196 19.86 5.00 2.15
CA ILE A 196 19.87 6.24 1.35
C ILE A 196 19.76 5.84 -0.12
N THR A 197 19.02 6.61 -0.92
CA THR A 197 18.92 6.36 -2.35
C THR A 197 20.21 6.71 -3.10
N ASN A 198 20.61 5.83 -4.02
CA ASN A 198 21.72 6.05 -4.96
C ASN A 198 21.31 6.98 -6.12
N ASP A 199 22.22 7.18 -7.07
CA ASP A 199 22.03 8.06 -8.24
C ASP A 199 20.89 7.61 -9.20
N ASP A 200 20.44 6.35 -9.14
CA ASP A 200 19.24 5.83 -9.84
C ASP A 200 17.99 5.89 -8.93
N GLY A 201 18.04 6.63 -7.82
CA GLY A 201 16.93 6.78 -6.88
C GLY A 201 16.56 5.51 -6.11
N ARG A 202 17.45 4.50 -6.04
CA ARG A 202 17.20 3.21 -5.37
C ARG A 202 17.95 3.09 -4.07
N CYS A 203 17.35 2.44 -3.08
CA CYS A 203 18.04 1.96 -1.88
C CYS A 203 18.15 0.41 -1.96
N PRO A 204 19.14 -0.14 -2.69
CA PRO A 204 19.38 -1.58 -2.73
C PRO A 204 19.86 -2.10 -1.36
N GLY A 205 19.60 -3.38 -1.07
CA GLY A 205 20.10 -4.04 0.15
C GLY A 205 19.48 -3.55 1.47
N LEU A 206 18.38 -2.79 1.43
CA LEU A 206 17.73 -2.21 2.63
C LEU A 206 17.42 -3.26 3.72
N ILE A 207 17.03 -4.48 3.33
CA ILE A 207 16.81 -5.61 4.24
C ILE A 207 17.25 -6.94 3.59
N THR A 208 17.74 -7.89 4.39
CA THR A 208 18.09 -9.24 3.92
C THR A 208 16.89 -10.19 3.98
N LYS A 209 16.95 -11.35 3.32
CA LYS A 209 15.82 -12.30 3.33
C LYS A 209 15.64 -13.02 4.66
N GLU A 210 16.70 -13.14 5.43
CA GLU A 210 16.73 -13.73 6.77
C GLU A 210 16.13 -12.77 7.80
N SER A 211 16.31 -11.46 7.60
CA SER A 211 15.69 -10.40 8.41
C SER A 211 14.23 -10.11 8.02
N PHE A 212 13.84 -10.38 6.77
CA PHE A 212 12.50 -10.13 6.24
C PHE A 212 11.51 -11.27 6.61
N ILE A 213 11.22 -11.36 7.91
CA ILE A 213 10.21 -12.29 8.46
C ILE A 213 8.78 -11.89 8.05
N ALA A 214 7.84 -12.83 8.10
CA ALA A 214 6.43 -12.55 7.80
C ALA A 214 5.79 -11.66 8.89
N GLY A 215 5.32 -10.47 8.50
CA GLY A 215 4.73 -9.48 9.39
C GLY A 215 4.31 -8.21 8.65
N VAL A 216 3.93 -7.16 9.39
CA VAL A 216 3.50 -5.87 8.80
C VAL A 216 4.67 -4.89 8.81
N TYR A 217 4.97 -4.30 7.67
CA TYR A 217 6.07 -3.37 7.47
C TYR A 217 5.57 -1.98 7.11
N LYS A 218 6.42 -0.97 7.32
CA LYS A 218 6.17 0.41 6.89
C LYS A 218 7.47 1.06 6.42
N MET A 219 7.52 1.44 5.14
CA MET A 219 8.55 2.33 4.62
C MET A 219 8.17 3.78 4.90
N ARG A 220 9.14 4.57 5.35
CA ARG A 220 9.05 6.02 5.48
C ARG A 220 10.20 6.67 4.72
N PHE A 221 9.88 7.69 3.93
CA PHE A 221 10.79 8.41 3.05
C PHE A 221 10.93 9.84 3.59
N GLU A 222 12.14 10.28 3.95
CA GLU A 222 12.39 11.62 4.54
C GLU A 222 12.45 12.71 3.46
N THR A 223 11.29 13.02 2.88
CA THR A 223 11.17 14.00 1.79
C THR A 223 11.58 15.42 2.19
N GLY A 224 11.38 15.84 3.45
CA GLY A 224 11.78 17.17 3.93
C GLY A 224 13.26 17.44 3.71
N ASN A 225 14.12 16.61 4.31
CA ASN A 225 15.58 16.71 4.19
C ASN A 225 16.07 16.70 2.72
N TYR A 226 15.37 15.97 1.83
CA TYR A 226 15.69 15.91 0.40
C TYR A 226 15.40 17.23 -0.32
N TRP A 227 14.24 17.84 -0.09
CA TRP A 227 13.88 19.13 -0.70
C TRP A 227 14.64 20.30 -0.07
N ASP A 228 14.87 20.27 1.26
CA ASP A 228 15.72 21.25 1.96
C ASP A 228 17.15 21.26 1.40
N ALA A 229 17.72 20.09 1.08
CA ALA A 229 19.03 19.96 0.45
C ALA A 229 19.08 20.47 -1.01
N LEU A 230 17.93 20.61 -1.67
CA LEU A 230 17.78 21.24 -2.99
C LEU A 230 17.41 22.73 -2.89
N GLY A 231 17.17 23.26 -1.69
CA GLY A 231 16.74 24.65 -1.47
C GLY A 231 15.24 24.91 -1.74
N GLU A 232 14.43 23.85 -1.83
CA GLU A 232 13.02 23.89 -2.22
C GLU A 232 12.08 23.65 -1.03
N THR A 233 10.92 24.33 -1.00
CA THR A 233 10.00 24.22 0.15
C THR A 233 9.19 22.92 0.13
N CYS A 234 9.38 22.06 1.12
CA CYS A 234 8.66 20.79 1.21
C CYS A 234 7.23 20.93 1.77
N PHE A 235 6.24 20.27 1.13
CA PHE A 235 4.85 20.22 1.61
C PHE A 235 4.59 19.10 2.64
N TYR A 236 5.33 17.98 2.56
CA TYR A 236 5.23 16.85 3.49
C TYR A 236 6.64 16.46 3.95
N PRO A 237 7.00 16.62 5.25
CA PRO A 237 8.37 16.36 5.72
C PRO A 237 8.78 14.89 5.61
N TYR A 238 7.82 13.97 5.52
CA TYR A 238 8.04 12.57 5.16
C TYR A 238 6.79 12.00 4.45
N VAL A 239 6.97 10.89 3.75
CA VAL A 239 5.89 10.08 3.14
C VAL A 239 5.99 8.65 3.66
N GLU A 240 4.85 7.96 3.85
CA GLU A 240 4.80 6.54 4.26
C GLU A 240 3.98 5.71 3.27
N ASP A 241 4.44 4.51 2.92
CA ASP A 241 3.79 3.62 1.92
C ASP A 241 3.05 2.44 2.60
N PRO A 242 1.72 2.28 2.38
CA PRO A 242 0.91 1.18 2.91
C PRO A 242 0.89 -0.10 2.02
N SER A 243 1.72 -0.20 0.99
CA SER A 243 1.61 -1.22 -0.07
C SER A 243 1.57 -2.70 0.37
N SER A 244 2.04 -3.07 1.57
CA SER A 244 2.04 -4.45 2.07
C SER A 244 0.70 -4.96 2.65
N ASP A 245 -0.31 -4.10 2.84
CA ASP A 245 -1.42 -4.40 3.74
C ASP A 245 -2.36 -5.55 3.30
N GLN A 246 -2.67 -5.71 2.01
CA GLN A 246 -3.89 -6.46 1.62
C GLN A 246 -3.83 -7.98 1.86
N GLN A 247 -2.73 -8.66 1.53
CA GLN A 247 -2.61 -10.11 1.81
C GLN A 247 -2.27 -10.37 3.28
N GLY A 248 -1.37 -9.57 3.86
CA GLY A 248 -0.94 -9.70 5.25
C GLY A 248 -2.09 -9.51 6.25
N GLN A 249 -2.91 -8.46 6.09
CA GLN A 249 -4.09 -8.27 6.94
C GLN A 249 -5.10 -9.41 6.79
N GLN A 250 -5.27 -9.97 5.59
CA GLN A 250 -6.28 -11.01 5.36
C GLN A 250 -5.90 -12.33 6.03
N GLU A 251 -4.64 -12.76 5.94
CA GLU A 251 -4.13 -13.92 6.69
C GLU A 251 -4.03 -13.69 8.20
N ALA A 252 -3.61 -12.50 8.64
CA ALA A 252 -3.52 -12.17 10.06
C ALA A 252 -4.92 -12.18 10.70
N LYS A 253 -5.92 -11.62 10.01
CA LYS A 253 -7.32 -11.60 10.44
C LYS A 253 -7.96 -12.99 10.41
N GLN A 254 -7.58 -13.87 9.48
CA GLN A 254 -7.97 -15.28 9.53
C GLN A 254 -7.38 -15.96 10.77
N ARG A 255 -6.06 -15.84 11.01
CA ARG A 255 -5.40 -16.42 12.18
C ARG A 255 -5.94 -15.88 13.52
N GLU A 256 -6.23 -14.58 13.61
CA GLU A 256 -6.90 -13.99 14.79
C GLU A 256 -8.31 -14.55 14.98
N THR A 257 -9.07 -14.72 13.89
CA THR A 257 -10.43 -15.29 13.91
C THR A 257 -10.40 -16.77 14.32
N GLU A 258 -9.44 -17.56 13.85
CA GLU A 258 -9.25 -18.96 14.22
C GLU A 258 -8.84 -19.11 15.69
N MET A 259 -7.91 -18.28 16.18
CA MET A 259 -7.50 -18.24 17.58
C MET A 259 -8.64 -17.80 18.51
N ARG A 260 -9.43 -16.79 18.12
CA ARG A 260 -10.65 -16.38 18.83
C ARG A 260 -11.67 -17.52 18.86
N ASN A 261 -11.90 -18.18 17.73
CA ASN A 261 -12.87 -19.27 17.61
C ASN A 261 -12.50 -20.51 18.43
N SER A 262 -11.21 -20.83 18.58
CA SER A 262 -10.73 -21.98 19.35
C SER A 262 -10.81 -21.73 20.87
N ILE A 263 -10.42 -20.56 21.36
CA ILE A 263 -10.60 -20.15 22.76
C ILE A 263 -12.10 -20.21 23.12
N LEU A 264 -12.97 -19.63 22.29
CA LEU A 264 -14.41 -19.69 22.48
C LEU A 264 -15.00 -21.11 22.35
N ALA A 265 -14.27 -22.08 21.77
CA ALA A 265 -14.70 -23.50 21.71
C ALA A 265 -14.30 -24.29 22.97
N GLN A 266 -13.23 -23.87 23.65
CA GLN A 266 -12.82 -24.40 24.94
C GLN A 266 -13.71 -23.83 26.06
N VAL A 267 -14.02 -22.53 26.00
CA VAL A 267 -14.72 -21.77 27.05
C VAL A 267 -16.24 -21.97 27.06
N LEU A 268 -16.90 -22.10 25.91
CA LEU A 268 -18.37 -22.19 25.83
C LEU A 268 -18.83 -23.64 25.67
N ASP A 269 -20.04 -23.95 26.15
CA ASP A 269 -20.79 -25.13 25.69
C ASP A 269 -21.48 -24.88 24.33
N GLN A 270 -22.22 -25.89 23.84
CA GLN A 270 -22.82 -25.84 22.51
C GLN A 270 -24.00 -24.86 22.41
N SER A 271 -24.81 -24.72 23.46
CA SER A 271 -25.96 -23.80 23.49
C SER A 271 -25.52 -22.35 23.70
N ALA A 272 -24.56 -22.09 24.60
CA ALA A 272 -23.95 -20.78 24.76
C ALA A 272 -23.27 -20.31 23.46
N ARG A 273 -22.52 -21.17 22.77
CA ARG A 273 -21.90 -20.83 21.48
C ARG A 273 -22.95 -20.53 20.39
N ALA A 274 -24.04 -21.29 20.33
CA ALA A 274 -25.15 -21.01 19.41
C ALA A 274 -25.83 -19.66 19.74
N ARG A 275 -26.09 -19.37 21.01
CA ARG A 275 -26.70 -18.11 21.45
C ARG A 275 -25.80 -16.89 21.20
N LEU A 276 -24.49 -17.04 21.39
CA LEU A 276 -23.51 -15.99 21.06
C LEU A 276 -23.42 -15.74 19.54
N SER A 277 -23.46 -16.80 18.72
CA SER A 277 -23.54 -16.69 17.25
C SER A 277 -24.81 -15.95 16.80
N ASN A 278 -25.97 -16.31 17.36
CA ASN A 278 -27.24 -15.63 17.07
C ASN A 278 -27.23 -14.15 17.54
N LEU A 279 -26.57 -13.85 18.67
CA LEU A 279 -26.33 -12.48 19.10
C LEU A 279 -25.43 -11.72 18.12
N ALA A 280 -24.38 -12.33 17.59
CA ALA A 280 -23.45 -11.70 16.66
C ALA A 280 -24.14 -11.28 15.34
N LEU A 281 -25.13 -12.07 14.87
CA LEU A 281 -25.94 -11.74 13.70
C LEU A 281 -26.84 -10.51 13.92
N VAL A 282 -27.36 -10.30 15.13
CA VAL A 282 -28.35 -9.24 15.43
C VAL A 282 -27.72 -7.99 16.05
N LYS A 283 -26.64 -8.14 16.83
CA LYS A 283 -25.96 -7.07 17.59
C LYS A 283 -24.43 -7.35 17.65
N PRO A 284 -23.71 -7.26 16.52
CA PRO A 284 -22.32 -7.71 16.40
C PRO A 284 -21.37 -7.08 17.42
N ASP A 285 -21.53 -5.80 17.77
CA ASP A 285 -20.62 -5.14 18.71
C ASP A 285 -20.87 -5.53 20.17
N LYS A 286 -22.11 -5.90 20.54
CA LYS A 286 -22.39 -6.53 21.84
C LYS A 286 -21.82 -7.95 21.90
N ALA A 287 -21.87 -8.71 20.79
CA ALA A 287 -21.23 -10.03 20.73
C ALA A 287 -19.71 -9.91 20.89
N LYS A 288 -19.02 -9.05 20.14
CA LYS A 288 -17.57 -8.79 20.29
C LYS A 288 -17.18 -8.37 21.71
N ALA A 289 -17.98 -7.54 22.37
CA ALA A 289 -17.72 -7.13 23.75
C ALA A 289 -17.79 -8.33 24.72
N VAL A 290 -18.79 -9.20 24.57
CA VAL A 290 -18.93 -10.45 25.32
C VAL A 290 -17.80 -11.45 24.99
N GLU A 291 -17.46 -11.62 23.71
CA GLU A 291 -16.32 -12.46 23.26
C GLU A 291 -15.00 -12.01 23.89
N ASN A 292 -14.67 -10.72 23.82
CA ASN A 292 -13.44 -10.19 24.37
C ASN A 292 -13.39 -10.36 25.90
N TYR A 293 -14.52 -10.20 26.61
CA TYR A 293 -14.63 -10.46 28.04
C TYR A 293 -14.43 -11.95 28.40
N LEU A 294 -15.03 -12.86 27.62
CA LEU A 294 -14.84 -14.31 27.75
C LEU A 294 -13.37 -14.72 27.54
N ILE A 295 -12.73 -14.18 26.49
CA ILE A 295 -11.31 -14.41 26.18
C ILE A 295 -10.41 -13.85 27.28
N GLN A 296 -10.76 -12.69 27.87
CA GLN A 296 -10.04 -12.10 28.99
C GLN A 296 -10.10 -13.01 30.23
N MET A 297 -11.28 -13.45 30.66
CA MET A 297 -11.43 -14.37 31.79
C MET A 297 -10.67 -15.69 31.57
N ALA A 298 -10.70 -16.23 30.35
CA ALA A 298 -9.96 -17.43 29.98
C ALA A 298 -8.43 -17.24 30.10
N ARG A 299 -7.90 -16.10 29.60
CA ARG A 299 -6.47 -15.77 29.70
C ARG A 299 -5.99 -15.54 31.13
N PHE A 300 -6.86 -15.11 32.04
CA PHE A 300 -6.56 -14.97 33.46
C PHE A 300 -6.90 -16.22 34.30
N GLY A 301 -7.28 -17.34 33.68
CA GLY A 301 -7.57 -18.59 34.38
C GLY A 301 -8.80 -18.56 35.29
N GLN A 302 -9.70 -17.58 35.12
CA GLN A 302 -10.82 -17.31 36.03
C GLN A 302 -12.04 -18.22 35.79
N LEU A 303 -11.89 -19.29 35.00
CA LEU A 303 -12.98 -20.14 34.52
C LEU A 303 -12.85 -21.56 35.06
N GLY A 304 -13.70 -21.91 36.04
CA GLY A 304 -13.76 -23.24 36.65
C GLY A 304 -14.44 -24.33 35.79
N GLY A 305 -14.77 -24.04 34.53
CA GLY A 305 -15.46 -24.96 33.62
C GLY A 305 -15.99 -24.26 32.37
N LYS A 306 -16.72 -25.00 31.54
CA LYS A 306 -17.43 -24.43 30.38
C LYS A 306 -18.60 -23.57 30.83
N ILE A 307 -18.72 -22.37 30.25
CA ILE A 307 -19.83 -21.46 30.47
C ILE A 307 -21.05 -21.97 29.68
N THR A 308 -22.16 -22.13 30.40
CA THR A 308 -23.46 -22.51 29.85
C THR A 308 -24.26 -21.31 29.37
N GLU A 309 -25.35 -21.57 28.65
CA GLU A 309 -26.24 -20.53 28.13
C GLU A 309 -26.73 -19.56 29.22
N ALA A 310 -26.99 -20.04 30.44
CA ALA A 310 -27.37 -19.21 31.58
C ALA A 310 -26.25 -18.25 32.03
N GLY A 311 -25.02 -18.77 32.18
CA GLY A 311 -23.85 -17.95 32.55
C GLY A 311 -23.50 -16.90 31.48
N LEU A 312 -23.75 -17.22 30.20
CA LEU A 312 -23.59 -16.26 29.10
C LEU A 312 -24.59 -15.08 29.21
N ILE A 313 -25.81 -15.31 29.70
CA ILE A 313 -26.81 -14.24 29.90
C ILE A 313 -26.35 -13.28 30.99
N GLU A 314 -25.87 -13.76 32.13
CA GLU A 314 -25.33 -12.89 33.19
C GLU A 314 -24.16 -12.01 32.70
N ILE A 315 -23.25 -12.59 31.90
CA ILE A 315 -22.13 -11.86 31.30
C ILE A 315 -22.65 -10.77 30.35
N LEU A 316 -23.66 -11.09 29.55
CA LEU A 316 -24.29 -10.16 28.62
C LEU A 316 -24.96 -8.99 29.34
N GLU A 317 -25.59 -9.21 30.50
CA GLU A 317 -26.15 -8.15 31.33
C GLU A 317 -25.05 -7.26 31.93
N LYS A 318 -24.00 -7.85 32.51
CA LYS A 318 -22.83 -7.13 33.06
C LYS A 318 -22.15 -6.27 31.99
N VAL A 319 -21.93 -6.81 30.79
CA VAL A 319 -21.39 -6.05 29.63
C VAL A 319 -22.38 -4.98 29.17
N SER A 320 -23.69 -5.25 29.14
CA SER A 320 -24.69 -4.26 28.74
C SER A 320 -24.71 -3.05 29.68
N GLN A 321 -24.64 -3.26 31.00
CA GLN A 321 -24.58 -2.17 32.00
C GLN A 321 -23.36 -1.26 31.80
N GLN A 322 -22.20 -1.81 31.39
CA GLN A 322 -21.01 -1.01 31.08
C GLN A 322 -21.11 -0.24 29.75
N THR A 323 -21.99 -0.65 28.83
CA THR A 323 -22.02 -0.15 27.44
C THR A 323 -23.07 0.96 27.20
N GLU A 324 -23.85 1.38 28.21
CA GLU A 324 -24.93 2.36 28.02
C GLU A 324 -24.49 3.82 27.76
N LYS A 325 -23.18 4.13 27.81
CA LYS A 325 -22.66 5.41 27.32
C LYS A 325 -22.72 5.48 25.79
N LYS A 326 -23.90 5.86 25.29
CA LYS A 326 -24.23 6.13 23.90
C LYS A 326 -23.41 7.32 23.35
N THR A 327 -22.20 7.04 22.88
CA THR A 327 -21.23 8.03 22.37
C THR A 327 -21.65 8.62 21.02
N THR A 328 -22.65 9.51 21.05
CA THR A 328 -23.06 10.30 19.89
C THR A 328 -22.06 11.44 19.67
N VAL A 329 -21.08 11.24 18.78
CA VAL A 329 -20.11 12.28 18.39
C VAL A 329 -20.84 13.39 17.60
N LYS A 330 -21.28 14.44 18.31
CA LYS A 330 -21.88 15.62 17.68
C LYS A 330 -20.78 16.48 17.06
N LEU A 331 -20.68 16.42 15.74
CA LEU A 331 -19.84 17.30 14.92
C LEU A 331 -20.35 18.75 15.04
N LYS A 332 -19.47 19.70 15.35
CA LYS A 332 -19.79 21.12 15.52
C LYS A 332 -18.58 22.04 15.35
N THR A 333 -18.88 23.29 15.00
CA THR A 333 -17.97 24.44 15.16
C THR A 333 -18.47 25.31 16.32
N THR A 334 -17.56 25.93 17.06
CA THR A 334 -17.84 26.81 18.20
C THR A 334 -17.03 28.09 18.01
N THR A 335 -17.70 29.22 17.76
CA THR A 335 -17.06 30.53 17.54
C THR A 335 -17.43 31.53 18.63
N THR A 336 -16.42 32.04 19.32
CA THR A 336 -16.50 33.11 20.32
C THR A 336 -15.98 34.40 19.71
N ILE A 337 -16.66 35.54 19.93
CA ILE A 337 -16.26 36.84 19.39
C ILE A 337 -16.28 37.88 20.50
N ALA A 338 -15.15 38.55 20.71
CA ALA A 338 -15.01 39.66 21.63
C ALA A 338 -14.94 40.99 20.87
N CYS A 339 -15.57 42.03 21.41
CA CYS A 339 -15.64 43.38 20.84
C CYS A 339 -15.37 44.40 21.96
N SER A 340 -14.43 45.32 21.75
CA SER A 340 -14.05 46.31 22.77
C SER A 340 -13.32 47.52 22.18
N ARG A 341 -13.46 48.68 22.84
CA ARG A 341 -12.77 49.94 22.54
C ARG A 341 -11.24 49.80 22.53
N ASN A 342 -10.69 48.83 23.25
CA ASN A 342 -9.25 48.67 23.43
C ASN A 342 -8.59 47.82 22.32
N LEU A 343 -9.38 47.17 21.44
CA LEU A 343 -8.88 46.32 20.38
C LEU A 343 -8.46 47.16 19.16
N GLN A 344 -7.19 47.09 18.78
CA GLN A 344 -6.58 47.96 17.77
C GLN A 344 -6.87 47.53 16.32
N GLN A 345 -6.97 46.21 16.09
CA GLN A 345 -7.26 45.63 14.77
C GLN A 345 -8.22 44.45 14.91
N ASP A 346 -8.93 44.11 13.82
CA ASP A 346 -9.73 42.89 13.76
C ASP A 346 -8.74 41.69 13.67
N ARG A 347 -8.95 40.62 14.45
CA ARG A 347 -8.05 39.44 14.50
C ARG A 347 -8.85 38.13 14.56
N ILE A 348 -8.33 37.06 13.98
CA ILE A 348 -8.98 35.74 13.98
C ILE A 348 -8.02 34.60 14.31
N TRP A 349 -8.49 33.68 15.17
CA TRP A 349 -7.83 32.42 15.48
C TRP A 349 -8.72 31.25 15.08
N LEU A 350 -8.16 30.30 14.32
CA LEU A 350 -8.81 29.04 13.93
C LEU A 350 -8.05 27.88 14.58
N ASN A 351 -8.75 27.06 15.37
CA ASN A 351 -8.18 25.91 16.10
C ASN A 351 -6.90 26.27 16.92
N GLY A 352 -6.82 27.51 17.42
CA GLY A 352 -5.71 28.02 18.23
C GLY A 352 -4.58 28.73 17.45
N LYS A 353 -4.48 28.54 16.12
CA LYS A 353 -3.55 29.29 15.26
C LYS A 353 -4.17 30.62 14.84
N GLU A 354 -3.37 31.69 14.80
CA GLU A 354 -3.79 32.96 14.22
C GLU A 354 -3.77 32.89 12.69
N GLU A 355 -4.82 33.42 12.06
CA GLU A 355 -4.99 33.43 10.61
C GLU A 355 -5.26 34.85 10.11
N ASP A 356 -5.00 35.09 8.82
CA ASP A 356 -5.13 36.43 8.25
C ASP A 356 -6.60 36.89 8.15
N ILE A 357 -6.90 37.99 8.83
CA ILE A 357 -8.18 38.68 8.82
C ILE A 357 -8.49 39.32 7.46
N SER A 358 -7.50 39.58 6.61
CA SER A 358 -7.66 40.29 5.33
C SER A 358 -8.45 39.50 4.28
N ASN A 359 -8.63 38.19 4.49
CA ASN A 359 -9.33 37.27 3.59
C ASN A 359 -10.64 37.87 3.04
N PRO A 360 -10.81 38.00 1.70
CA PRO A 360 -11.97 38.68 1.10
C PRO A 360 -13.35 38.12 1.47
N ARG A 361 -13.44 36.80 1.71
CA ARG A 361 -14.68 36.13 2.11
C ARG A 361 -15.06 36.50 3.55
N LEU A 362 -14.08 36.55 4.45
CA LEU A 362 -14.25 36.98 5.83
C LEU A 362 -14.54 38.49 5.94
N GLN A 363 -13.85 39.31 5.15
CA GLN A 363 -14.09 40.75 5.07
C GLN A 363 -15.51 41.06 4.58
N SER A 364 -16.00 40.35 3.54
CA SER A 364 -17.40 40.47 3.09
C SER A 364 -18.40 40.21 4.22
N CYS A 365 -18.26 39.10 4.97
CA CYS A 365 -19.14 38.80 6.11
C CYS A 365 -19.10 39.87 7.21
N LEU A 366 -17.91 40.35 7.58
CA LEU A 366 -17.74 41.41 8.59
C LEU A 366 -18.34 42.74 8.15
N GLN A 367 -18.15 43.11 6.88
CA GLN A 367 -18.67 44.35 6.31
C GLN A 367 -20.19 44.32 6.21
N GLU A 368 -20.78 43.20 5.76
CA GLU A 368 -22.24 43.05 5.66
C GLU A 368 -22.93 43.07 7.03
N ILE A 369 -22.45 42.35 8.05
CA ILE A 369 -23.03 42.44 9.40
C ILE A 369 -22.89 43.88 9.94
N ARG A 370 -21.72 44.51 9.81
CA ARG A 370 -21.53 45.91 10.21
C ARG A 370 -22.46 46.86 9.41
N ARG A 371 -22.80 46.55 8.15
CA ARG A 371 -23.77 47.31 7.32
C ARG A 371 -25.21 47.11 7.78
N PHE A 372 -25.64 45.89 8.07
CA PHE A 372 -27.00 45.60 8.55
C PHE A 372 -27.25 46.17 9.96
N ALA A 373 -26.27 46.05 10.86
CA ALA A 373 -26.32 46.67 12.19
C ALA A 373 -26.44 48.20 12.11
N ARG A 374 -25.74 48.86 11.17
CA ARG A 374 -25.93 50.29 10.87
C ARG A 374 -27.30 50.59 10.26
N LYS A 375 -27.83 49.73 9.38
CA LYS A 375 -29.13 49.95 8.72
C LYS A 375 -30.29 49.92 9.72
N ARG A 376 -30.36 48.89 10.59
CA ARG A 376 -31.39 48.75 11.65
C ARG A 376 -31.48 50.00 12.54
N ARG A 377 -30.33 50.62 12.79
CA ARG A 377 -30.17 51.77 13.68
C ARG A 377 -30.76 53.08 13.12
N ASN A 378 -30.92 53.21 11.81
CA ASN A 378 -31.64 54.35 11.21
C ASN A 378 -33.17 54.23 11.32
N THR A 379 -33.70 53.07 11.75
CA THR A 379 -35.14 52.78 11.83
C THR A 379 -35.73 52.76 13.24
N GLY A 380 -35.00 53.28 14.25
CA GLY A 380 -35.63 53.81 15.48
C GLY A 380 -35.52 53.02 16.79
N ASP A 381 -34.39 52.38 17.07
CA ASP A 381 -34.07 51.92 18.44
C ASP A 381 -32.77 52.60 18.94
N SER A 382 -32.88 53.23 20.11
CA SER A 382 -31.92 54.24 20.63
C SER A 382 -31.26 53.81 21.93
N THR A 383 -31.21 52.51 22.22
CA THR A 383 -30.86 51.97 23.56
C THR A 383 -29.53 51.21 23.65
N SER A 384 -28.83 50.96 22.52
CA SER A 384 -27.55 50.21 22.49
C SER A 384 -26.33 51.11 22.25
N ASP A 385 -25.19 50.78 22.88
CA ASP A 385 -23.99 51.65 22.91
C ASP A 385 -23.47 51.97 21.51
N VAL A 386 -23.52 53.29 21.22
CA VAL A 386 -23.20 53.99 19.97
C VAL A 386 -21.93 53.49 19.29
N SER A 387 -20.94 53.09 20.08
CA SER A 387 -19.56 52.81 19.67
C SER A 387 -19.30 51.36 19.23
N SER A 388 -20.11 50.41 19.70
CA SER A 388 -19.91 48.96 19.56
C SER A 388 -19.63 48.48 18.12
N VAL A 389 -20.40 48.96 17.14
CA VAL A 389 -20.35 48.51 15.73
C VAL A 389 -19.08 48.98 14.98
N SER A 390 -18.38 50.02 15.48
CA SER A 390 -17.11 50.50 14.92
C SER A 390 -15.87 50.01 15.67
N HIS A 391 -16.02 49.35 16.82
CA HIS A 391 -14.91 48.65 17.47
C HIS A 391 -14.38 47.50 16.61
N LYS A 392 -13.16 47.10 16.93
CA LYS A 392 -12.54 45.90 16.37
C LYS A 392 -13.02 44.64 17.08
N VAL A 393 -12.98 43.52 16.38
CA VAL A 393 -13.38 42.20 16.88
C VAL A 393 -12.21 41.22 16.92
N HIS A 394 -12.12 40.47 18.02
CA HIS A 394 -11.26 39.29 18.13
C HIS A 394 -12.16 38.05 18.03
N ILE A 395 -11.90 37.21 17.03
CA ILE A 395 -12.71 36.03 16.69
C ILE A 395 -11.90 34.77 17.01
N CYS A 396 -12.39 33.87 17.86
CA CYS A 396 -11.78 32.57 18.08
C CYS A 396 -12.78 31.48 17.69
N SER A 397 -12.43 30.63 16.72
CA SER A 397 -13.26 29.53 16.25
C SER A 397 -12.53 28.20 16.41
N VAL A 398 -13.22 27.21 16.99
CA VAL A 398 -12.71 25.85 17.19
C VAL A 398 -13.75 24.85 16.68
N ASN A 399 -13.31 23.86 15.92
CA ASN A 399 -14.14 22.74 15.48
C ASN A 399 -13.68 21.41 16.08
N ASN A 400 -14.57 20.41 16.10
CA ASN A 400 -14.27 19.04 16.53
C ASN A 400 -14.36 18.02 15.37
N PHE A 401 -14.18 18.48 14.13
CA PHE A 401 -14.10 17.61 12.97
C PHE A 401 -12.74 16.89 12.95
N PRO A 402 -12.66 15.60 12.60
CA PRO A 402 -11.37 14.97 12.33
C PRO A 402 -10.73 15.64 11.10
N THR A 403 -9.48 16.10 11.22
CA THR A 403 -8.81 16.94 10.21
C THR A 403 -8.71 16.29 8.83
N ALA A 404 -8.76 14.96 8.75
CA ALA A 404 -8.69 14.18 7.51
C ALA A 404 -10.06 13.77 6.93
N ALA A 405 -11.19 14.16 7.53
CA ALA A 405 -12.51 13.60 7.19
C ALA A 405 -13.25 14.27 6.01
N GLY A 406 -12.64 15.22 5.29
CA GLY A 406 -13.26 15.90 4.13
C GLY A 406 -14.49 16.78 4.45
N LEU A 407 -14.85 16.94 5.72
CA LEU A 407 -16.06 17.63 6.18
C LEU A 407 -16.06 19.13 5.88
N ALA A 408 -17.25 19.70 5.71
CA ALA A 408 -17.50 21.12 5.41
C ALA A 408 -17.20 22.07 6.60
N SER A 409 -15.93 22.13 6.99
CA SER A 409 -15.41 23.01 8.05
C SER A 409 -15.62 24.49 7.74
N SER A 410 -15.52 24.89 6.46
CA SER A 410 -15.80 26.25 6.02
C SER A 410 -17.28 26.60 6.15
N ALA A 411 -18.19 25.70 5.77
CA ALA A 411 -19.65 25.95 5.81
C ALA A 411 -20.12 26.20 7.26
N SER A 412 -19.81 25.26 8.15
CA SER A 412 -20.11 25.38 9.58
C SER A 412 -19.36 26.54 10.26
N GLY A 413 -18.12 26.82 9.85
CA GLY A 413 -17.32 27.94 10.33
C GLY A 413 -17.93 29.31 9.99
N TYR A 414 -18.24 29.55 8.72
CA TYR A 414 -18.88 30.80 8.29
C TYR A 414 -20.30 30.97 8.83
N ALA A 415 -21.08 29.88 8.92
CA ALA A 415 -22.40 29.93 9.56
C ALA A 415 -22.30 30.34 11.04
N CYS A 416 -21.38 29.72 11.80
CA CYS A 416 -21.17 30.04 13.21
C CYS A 416 -20.58 31.45 13.41
N LEU A 417 -19.66 31.89 12.55
CA LEU A 417 -19.14 33.26 12.52
C LEU A 417 -20.26 34.29 12.30
N VAL A 418 -21.06 34.12 11.25
CA VAL A 418 -22.15 35.04 10.89
C VAL A 418 -23.24 35.06 11.97
N TYR A 419 -23.60 33.90 12.52
CA TYR A 419 -24.54 33.80 13.64
C TYR A 419 -24.04 34.53 14.90
N THR A 420 -22.79 34.29 15.34
CA THR A 420 -22.24 34.95 16.52
C THR A 420 -22.05 36.46 16.31
N LEU A 421 -21.63 36.91 15.12
CA LEU A 421 -21.59 38.34 14.77
C LEU A 421 -22.99 38.97 14.79
N ALA A 422 -24.01 38.27 14.31
CA ALA A 422 -25.39 38.75 14.32
C ALA A 422 -25.97 38.89 15.74
N GLN A 423 -25.70 37.92 16.62
CA GLN A 423 -26.06 38.02 18.04
C GLN A 423 -25.32 39.18 18.73
N LEU A 424 -24.03 39.38 18.43
CA LEU A 424 -23.20 40.45 18.99
C LEU A 424 -23.65 41.87 18.56
N PHE A 425 -24.17 42.02 17.34
CA PHE A 425 -24.55 43.31 16.75
C PHE A 425 -26.06 43.51 16.51
N GLY A 426 -26.93 42.62 17.01
CA GLY A 426 -28.38 42.77 16.95
C GLY A 426 -29.00 42.64 15.54
N VAL A 427 -28.39 41.82 14.66
CA VAL A 427 -28.87 41.59 13.29
C VAL A 427 -29.86 40.42 13.23
N GLU A 428 -30.91 40.60 12.43
CA GLU A 428 -32.07 39.71 12.32
C GLU A 428 -31.78 38.50 11.43
N ARG A 429 -32.49 37.38 11.65
CA ARG A 429 -32.10 36.05 11.12
C ARG A 429 -32.26 35.95 9.59
N GLU A 430 -33.25 36.66 9.05
CA GLU A 430 -33.68 36.63 7.65
C GLU A 430 -32.55 37.05 6.69
N GLN A 431 -31.64 37.89 7.17
CA GLN A 431 -30.53 38.43 6.38
C GLN A 431 -29.26 37.55 6.48
N LEU A 432 -29.17 36.64 7.45
CA LEU A 432 -27.94 35.90 7.76
C LEU A 432 -27.58 34.86 6.69
N SER A 433 -28.57 34.26 6.04
CA SER A 433 -28.36 33.33 4.92
C SER A 433 -27.53 33.96 3.80
N ALA A 434 -27.87 35.18 3.39
CA ALA A 434 -27.13 35.89 2.34
C ALA A 434 -25.69 36.20 2.76
N VAL A 435 -25.46 36.57 4.02
CA VAL A 435 -24.12 36.87 4.55
C VAL A 435 -23.26 35.62 4.68
N ALA A 436 -23.82 34.51 5.17
CA ALA A 436 -23.12 33.23 5.29
C ALA A 436 -22.69 32.71 3.91
N ARG A 437 -23.58 32.80 2.90
CA ARG A 437 -23.32 32.42 1.51
C ARG A 437 -22.11 33.15 0.89
N GLN A 438 -21.90 34.43 1.22
CA GLN A 438 -20.73 35.20 0.76
C GLN A 438 -19.40 34.72 1.37
N GLY A 439 -19.45 34.17 2.59
CA GLY A 439 -18.29 33.58 3.26
C GLY A 439 -17.95 32.19 2.73
N SER A 440 -18.97 31.34 2.61
CA SER A 440 -18.90 30.03 1.94
C SER A 440 -20.30 29.65 1.46
N GLY A 441 -20.46 29.27 0.19
CA GLY A 441 -21.78 29.11 -0.44
C GLY A 441 -22.74 28.21 0.36
N SER A 442 -22.27 27.03 0.79
CA SER A 442 -23.05 26.07 1.57
C SER A 442 -23.27 26.46 3.05
N ALA A 443 -22.58 27.48 3.57
CA ALA A 443 -22.77 27.95 4.96
C ALA A 443 -24.19 28.46 5.24
N CYS A 444 -24.89 28.95 4.21
CA CYS A 444 -26.29 29.38 4.36
C CYS A 444 -27.19 28.27 4.90
N ARG A 445 -26.97 27.01 4.48
CA ARG A 445 -27.77 25.84 4.92
C ARG A 445 -27.54 25.54 6.41
N SER A 446 -26.33 25.75 6.92
CA SER A 446 -25.96 25.46 8.31
C SER A 446 -26.48 26.48 9.35
N LEU A 447 -27.36 27.41 8.96
CA LEU A 447 -28.08 28.32 9.87
C LEU A 447 -29.39 27.73 10.40
N TYR A 448 -29.87 26.62 9.83
CA TYR A 448 -31.13 25.97 10.15
C TYR A 448 -30.89 24.51 10.57
N GLY A 449 -31.83 23.93 11.33
CA GLY A 449 -31.85 22.50 11.66
C GLY A 449 -32.57 21.67 10.59
N GLY A 450 -32.53 20.34 10.72
CA GLY A 450 -33.27 19.42 9.86
C GLY A 450 -32.82 19.42 8.40
N PHE A 451 -33.78 19.39 7.48
CA PHE A 451 -33.57 19.38 6.05
C PHE A 451 -33.64 20.82 5.51
N VAL A 452 -32.61 21.25 4.78
CA VAL A 452 -32.44 22.66 4.39
C VAL A 452 -32.05 22.76 2.92
N GLN A 453 -32.85 23.46 2.12
CA GLN A 453 -32.56 23.74 0.72
C GLN A 453 -31.83 25.09 0.60
N TRP A 454 -30.90 25.21 -0.36
CA TRP A 454 -30.43 26.52 -0.83
C TRP A 454 -31.09 26.78 -2.19
N LYS A 455 -31.91 27.83 -2.27
CA LYS A 455 -32.53 28.30 -3.52
C LYS A 455 -31.50 29.06 -4.34
N LEU A 456 -31.40 28.74 -5.64
CA LEU A 456 -30.42 29.36 -6.55
C LEU A 456 -30.58 30.89 -6.61
N GLY A 457 -31.83 31.37 -6.64
CA GLY A 457 -32.18 32.75 -6.96
C GLY A 457 -32.25 32.98 -8.48
N GLU A 458 -33.07 33.94 -8.89
CA GLU A 458 -33.24 34.37 -10.29
C GLU A 458 -32.65 35.77 -10.52
N ARG A 459 -32.51 36.57 -9.46
CA ARG A 459 -32.00 37.94 -9.54
C ARG A 459 -30.49 37.96 -9.71
N SER A 460 -30.01 38.77 -10.65
CA SER A 460 -28.58 39.05 -10.85
C SER A 460 -27.89 39.72 -9.67
N ASP A 461 -28.64 40.29 -8.71
CA ASP A 461 -28.10 40.81 -7.44
C ASP A 461 -28.01 39.75 -6.32
N GLY A 462 -28.46 38.52 -6.59
CA GLY A 462 -28.38 37.36 -5.71
C GLY A 462 -29.01 37.55 -4.32
N LYS A 463 -30.00 38.44 -4.16
CA LYS A 463 -30.64 38.71 -2.86
C LYS A 463 -31.73 37.69 -2.47
N ASP A 464 -32.24 36.96 -3.45
CA ASP A 464 -33.20 35.85 -3.36
C ASP A 464 -32.53 34.46 -3.24
N SER A 465 -31.22 34.37 -3.53
CA SER A 465 -30.40 33.16 -3.38
C SER A 465 -30.18 32.81 -1.89
N LEU A 466 -31.19 32.21 -1.26
CA LEU A 466 -31.27 32.02 0.19
C LEU A 466 -31.45 30.54 0.59
N ALA A 467 -31.05 30.21 1.81
CA ALA A 467 -31.37 28.94 2.44
C ALA A 467 -32.74 29.00 3.13
N GLU A 468 -33.47 27.89 3.07
CA GLU A 468 -34.81 27.73 3.63
C GLU A 468 -34.93 26.32 4.24
N GLN A 469 -35.47 26.24 5.45
CA GLN A 469 -35.77 24.98 6.11
C GLN A 469 -36.95 24.31 5.40
N VAL A 470 -36.74 23.11 4.85
CA VAL A 470 -37.77 22.30 4.21
C VAL A 470 -38.57 21.54 5.27
N GLU A 471 -37.86 20.92 6.23
CA GLU A 471 -38.43 20.18 7.35
C GLU A 471 -37.51 20.26 8.58
N SER A 472 -38.09 20.15 9.77
CA SER A 472 -37.36 20.23 11.04
C SER A 472 -36.56 18.97 11.37
N GLU A 473 -35.58 19.08 12.26
CA GLU A 473 -34.82 17.93 12.78
C GLU A 473 -35.68 16.91 13.55
N SER A 474 -36.87 17.33 14.01
CA SER A 474 -37.86 16.46 14.65
C SER A 474 -38.76 15.73 13.65
N HIS A 475 -38.69 16.01 12.35
CA HIS A 475 -39.50 15.33 11.34
C HIS A 475 -39.14 13.84 11.20
N TRP A 476 -37.83 13.51 11.18
CA TRP A 476 -37.32 12.17 10.88
C TRP A 476 -36.22 11.72 11.86
N PRO A 477 -36.54 11.52 13.16
CA PRO A 477 -35.56 11.19 14.20
C PRO A 477 -34.94 9.77 14.07
N GLU A 478 -35.46 8.93 13.18
CA GLU A 478 -34.92 7.61 12.83
C GLU A 478 -33.65 7.69 11.97
N LEU A 479 -33.51 8.73 11.14
CA LEU A 479 -32.45 8.86 10.13
C LEU A 479 -31.04 8.82 10.75
N ARG A 480 -30.12 8.10 10.11
CA ARG A 480 -28.71 8.00 10.51
C ARG A 480 -27.84 8.35 9.32
N VAL A 481 -26.80 9.16 9.54
CA VAL A 481 -25.94 9.69 8.48
C VAL A 481 -24.53 9.09 8.61
N LEU A 482 -24.00 8.61 7.50
CA LEU A 482 -22.63 8.15 7.30
C LEU A 482 -22.06 8.94 6.10
N VAL A 483 -20.81 9.42 6.16
CA VAL A 483 -20.35 10.54 5.31
C VAL A 483 -19.15 10.19 4.42
N LEU A 484 -19.25 10.44 3.10
CA LEU A 484 -18.17 10.42 2.08
C LEU A 484 -18.29 11.64 1.10
N VAL A 485 -17.79 11.64 -0.15
CA VAL A 485 -17.14 12.80 -0.89
C VAL A 485 -17.31 12.79 -2.48
N TYR A 486 -17.99 13.59 -3.39
CA TYR A 486 -18.99 14.74 -3.66
C TYR A 486 -20.19 14.28 -4.58
N ARG A 487 -21.10 15.00 -5.30
CA ARG A 487 -21.28 16.37 -5.87
C ARG A 487 -22.73 16.67 -6.25
N ALA A 488 -23.07 17.95 -6.44
CA ALA A 488 -24.42 18.46 -6.70
C ALA A 488 -24.48 19.48 -7.88
N ASP A 489 -24.58 19.01 -9.14
CA ASP A 489 -24.57 19.83 -10.37
C ASP A 489 -25.81 19.59 -11.30
N VAL A 490 -25.65 19.38 -12.61
CA VAL A 490 -26.67 19.31 -13.71
C VAL A 490 -27.88 18.40 -13.41
N VAL A 491 -27.69 17.47 -12.51
CA VAL A 491 -28.60 16.39 -12.11
C VAL A 491 -29.61 16.84 -11.04
N VAL A 492 -29.20 17.81 -10.23
CA VAL A 492 -29.87 18.23 -9.00
C VAL A 492 -31.23 18.91 -9.21
N PRO A 493 -31.54 19.63 -10.30
CA PRO A 493 -32.86 20.26 -10.45
C PRO A 493 -34.03 19.25 -10.37
N SER A 494 -34.06 18.24 -11.23
CA SER A 494 -35.14 17.23 -11.20
C SER A 494 -35.00 16.25 -10.04
N ARG A 495 -33.76 15.88 -9.65
CA ARG A 495 -33.56 15.00 -8.49
C ARG A 495 -33.86 15.67 -7.16
N MET A 496 -33.79 17.00 -7.03
CA MET A 496 -34.27 17.68 -5.82
C MET A 496 -35.79 17.68 -5.73
N GLU A 497 -36.51 17.87 -6.84
CA GLU A 497 -37.98 17.73 -6.85
C GLU A 497 -38.39 16.31 -6.45
N GLU A 498 -37.74 15.29 -7.02
CA GLU A 498 -37.97 13.89 -6.66
C GLU A 498 -37.54 13.56 -5.23
N MET A 499 -36.39 14.05 -4.76
CA MET A 499 -35.91 13.85 -3.38
C MET A 499 -36.83 14.54 -2.36
N ILE A 500 -37.34 15.74 -2.65
CA ILE A 500 -38.29 16.45 -1.78
C ILE A 500 -39.62 15.71 -1.72
N ARG A 501 -40.10 15.14 -2.85
CA ARG A 501 -41.29 14.27 -2.87
C ARG A 501 -41.08 13.04 -1.98
N VAL A 502 -40.00 12.32 -2.23
CA VAL A 502 -39.62 11.07 -1.55
C VAL A 502 -39.38 11.25 -0.04
N ILE A 503 -38.76 12.36 0.40
CA ILE A 503 -38.60 12.68 1.82
C ILE A 503 -39.96 12.93 2.50
N ARG A 504 -40.88 13.64 1.84
CA ARG A 504 -42.24 13.89 2.37
C ARG A 504 -43.06 12.60 2.45
N GLU A 505 -42.91 11.72 1.46
CA GLU A 505 -43.57 10.41 1.39
C GLU A 505 -42.92 9.37 2.31
N ARG A 506 -41.71 9.64 2.84
CA ARG A 506 -40.89 8.75 3.68
C ARG A 506 -40.51 7.44 2.98
N ASP A 507 -40.45 7.46 1.66
CA ASP A 507 -40.06 6.32 0.82
C ASP A 507 -38.53 6.10 0.90
N PHE A 508 -38.11 5.36 1.92
CA PHE A 508 -36.70 5.05 2.13
C PHE A 508 -36.06 4.25 0.95
N PRO A 509 -36.75 3.28 0.32
CA PRO A 509 -36.23 2.63 -0.89
C PRO A 509 -35.92 3.59 -2.04
N ALA A 510 -36.85 4.51 -2.38
CA ALA A 510 -36.64 5.51 -3.41
C ALA A 510 -35.57 6.54 -3.00
N PHE A 511 -35.53 6.92 -1.72
CA PHE A 511 -34.52 7.82 -1.16
C PHE A 511 -33.11 7.25 -1.37
N GLY A 512 -32.91 5.98 -1.04
CA GLY A 512 -31.63 5.30 -1.19
C GLY A 512 -31.23 5.11 -2.65
N GLU A 513 -32.17 4.76 -3.53
CA GLU A 513 -31.89 4.62 -4.97
C GLU A 513 -31.50 5.96 -5.62
N LEU A 514 -32.23 7.03 -5.31
CA LEU A 514 -31.97 8.37 -5.83
C LEU A 514 -30.63 8.92 -5.33
N THR A 515 -30.32 8.67 -4.06
CA THR A 515 -29.05 9.02 -3.41
C THR A 515 -27.85 8.30 -4.06
N MET A 516 -27.94 6.98 -4.27
CA MET A 516 -26.90 6.21 -4.97
C MET A 516 -26.72 6.64 -6.43
N LYS A 517 -27.80 7.04 -7.12
CA LYS A 517 -27.72 7.58 -8.48
C LYS A 517 -26.97 8.92 -8.54
N ASP A 518 -27.06 9.77 -7.52
CA ASP A 518 -26.35 11.06 -7.48
C ASP A 518 -24.85 10.85 -7.22
N SER A 519 -24.54 10.01 -6.23
CA SER A 519 -23.18 9.56 -5.93
C SER A 519 -22.42 9.08 -7.18
N ASN A 520 -23.00 8.14 -7.92
CA ASN A 520 -22.37 7.59 -9.12
C ASN A 520 -22.23 8.62 -10.25
N GLN A 521 -23.21 9.53 -10.41
CA GLN A 521 -23.19 10.51 -11.50
C GLN A 521 -22.20 11.66 -11.24
N PHE A 522 -21.88 11.99 -9.99
CA PHE A 522 -20.73 12.85 -9.68
C PHE A 522 -19.44 12.29 -10.28
N HIS A 523 -19.08 11.08 -9.86
CA HIS A 523 -17.74 10.55 -10.11
C HIS A 523 -17.50 10.31 -11.60
N ALA A 524 -18.56 10.04 -12.37
CA ALA A 524 -18.53 10.03 -13.83
C ALA A 524 -18.09 11.39 -14.41
N ILE A 525 -18.66 12.52 -13.95
CA ILE A 525 -18.31 13.87 -14.44
C ILE A 525 -16.88 14.26 -14.07
N CYS A 526 -16.36 13.79 -12.92
CA CYS A 526 -14.97 14.05 -12.55
C CYS A 526 -13.96 13.16 -13.28
N LEU A 527 -14.35 11.94 -13.67
CA LEU A 527 -13.58 11.11 -14.61
C LEU A 527 -13.55 11.71 -16.03
N ASP A 528 -14.62 12.38 -16.45
CA ASP A 528 -14.79 13.05 -17.75
C ASP A 528 -14.10 14.44 -17.83
N THR A 529 -13.61 14.96 -16.69
CA THR A 529 -12.85 16.22 -16.66
C THR A 529 -11.44 16.02 -17.25
N TYR A 530 -10.81 17.06 -17.80
CA TYR A 530 -9.41 17.01 -18.25
C TYR A 530 -8.52 18.05 -17.53
N PRO A 531 -7.43 17.65 -16.85
CA PRO A 531 -7.04 16.26 -16.57
C PRO A 531 -8.06 15.52 -15.68
N PRO A 532 -8.19 14.19 -15.80
CA PRO A 532 -9.19 13.40 -15.07
C PRO A 532 -8.98 13.44 -13.56
N ILE A 533 -10.08 13.68 -12.83
CA ILE A 533 -10.08 13.88 -11.37
C ILE A 533 -10.60 12.62 -10.68
N PHE A 534 -9.68 11.79 -10.20
CA PHE A 534 -9.99 10.51 -9.55
C PHE A 534 -10.29 10.70 -8.05
N TYR A 535 -11.59 10.82 -7.69
CA TYR A 535 -12.02 10.83 -6.29
C TYR A 535 -12.36 9.44 -5.75
N LEU A 536 -12.96 8.55 -6.55
CA LEU A 536 -13.13 7.15 -6.16
C LEU A 536 -11.78 6.43 -6.14
N ASN A 537 -11.56 5.65 -5.08
CA ASN A 537 -10.46 4.71 -4.99
C ASN A 537 -11.01 3.28 -4.84
N HIS A 538 -10.11 2.30 -4.79
CA HIS A 538 -10.48 0.87 -4.73
C HIS A 538 -11.30 0.49 -3.48
N ILE A 539 -11.22 1.24 -2.38
CA ILE A 539 -12.08 1.05 -1.19
C ILE A 539 -13.50 1.56 -1.47
N SER A 540 -13.65 2.74 -2.07
CA SER A 540 -14.94 3.31 -2.46
C SER A 540 -15.73 2.34 -3.35
N HIS A 541 -15.11 1.81 -4.40
CA HIS A 541 -15.74 0.80 -5.28
C HIS A 541 -16.10 -0.50 -4.54
N ARG A 542 -15.34 -0.90 -3.51
CA ARG A 542 -15.68 -2.07 -2.67
C ARG A 542 -16.86 -1.81 -1.74
N ILE A 543 -17.02 -0.57 -1.24
CA ILE A 543 -18.18 -0.15 -0.44
C ILE A 543 -19.43 -0.13 -1.31
N ILE A 544 -19.40 0.52 -2.48
CA ILE A 544 -20.49 0.51 -3.48
C ILE A 544 -20.90 -0.93 -3.83
N SER A 545 -19.92 -1.80 -4.10
CA SER A 545 -20.16 -3.23 -4.38
C SER A 545 -20.78 -4.00 -3.21
N LEU A 546 -20.51 -3.60 -1.97
CA LEU A 546 -21.09 -4.21 -0.77
C LEU A 546 -22.54 -3.75 -0.57
N VAL A 547 -22.82 -2.46 -0.72
CA VAL A 547 -24.17 -1.87 -0.60
C VAL A 547 -25.13 -2.48 -1.63
N HIS A 548 -24.71 -2.59 -2.90
CA HIS A 548 -25.54 -3.25 -3.92
C HIS A 548 -25.85 -4.72 -3.59
N ARG A 549 -24.86 -5.51 -3.11
CA ARG A 549 -25.09 -6.90 -2.68
C ARG A 549 -26.00 -7.00 -1.46
N TYR A 550 -25.90 -6.05 -0.52
CA TYR A 550 -26.72 -6.01 0.68
C TYR A 550 -28.20 -5.76 0.33
N ASN A 551 -28.49 -4.76 -0.52
CA ASN A 551 -29.83 -4.50 -1.01
C ASN A 551 -30.37 -5.69 -1.85
N GLN A 552 -29.53 -6.25 -2.74
CA GLN A 552 -29.89 -7.43 -3.54
C GLN A 552 -30.21 -8.67 -2.68
N TYR A 553 -29.55 -8.85 -1.55
CA TYR A 553 -29.81 -9.95 -0.61
C TYR A 553 -31.16 -9.81 0.11
N TYR A 554 -31.59 -8.58 0.43
CA TYR A 554 -32.87 -8.32 1.09
C TYR A 554 -34.05 -8.10 0.13
N GLY A 555 -33.79 -7.94 -1.18
CA GLY A 555 -34.84 -7.74 -2.19
C GLY A 555 -35.43 -6.32 -2.24
N GLU A 556 -34.96 -5.42 -1.37
CA GLU A 556 -35.37 -4.02 -1.27
C GLU A 556 -34.17 -3.15 -0.85
N THR A 557 -34.20 -1.86 -1.18
CA THR A 557 -33.14 -0.91 -0.81
C THR A 557 -33.22 -0.62 0.70
N ARG A 558 -32.26 -1.17 1.46
CA ARG A 558 -32.13 -1.03 2.92
C ARG A 558 -30.89 -0.22 3.36
N THR A 559 -30.00 0.10 2.44
CA THR A 559 -28.82 0.94 2.69
C THR A 559 -28.39 1.63 1.40
N GLU A 560 -27.93 2.87 1.54
CA GLU A 560 -27.53 3.76 0.46
C GLU A 560 -26.06 4.21 0.60
N GLU A 561 -25.51 4.77 -0.47
CA GLU A 561 -24.16 5.33 -0.52
C GLU A 561 -24.23 6.71 -1.18
N THR A 562 -23.49 7.67 -0.63
CA THR A 562 -23.44 9.05 -1.12
C THR A 562 -22.11 9.71 -0.83
N ASN A 563 -21.87 10.84 -1.47
CA ASN A 563 -20.59 11.50 -1.53
C ASN A 563 -20.76 13.08 -1.49
N GLU A 564 -20.00 13.85 -0.68
CA GLU A 564 -20.17 15.33 -0.35
C GLU A 564 -18.86 16.25 -0.25
N THR A 565 -17.86 16.20 -1.16
CA THR A 565 -16.64 17.07 -1.19
C THR A 565 -16.79 18.43 -1.90
N PHE A 566 -17.10 19.49 -1.17
CA PHE A 566 -17.23 20.84 -1.74
C PHE A 566 -16.06 21.30 -2.63
N ALA A 567 -16.31 21.38 -3.94
CA ALA A 567 -15.39 21.98 -4.90
C ALA A 567 -15.21 23.48 -4.59
N LEU A 568 -14.00 23.88 -4.21
CA LEU A 568 -13.63 25.28 -4.04
C LEU A 568 -13.47 25.94 -5.41
N GLY A 569 -14.58 26.43 -5.95
CA GLY A 569 -14.53 27.43 -7.03
C GLY A 569 -13.72 28.66 -6.58
N SER A 570 -12.83 29.10 -7.47
CA SER A 570 -12.09 30.35 -7.40
C SER A 570 -13.01 31.54 -7.67
#